data_AF-F3CH99-F1
#
_entry.id   AF-F3CH99-F1
#
_cell.length_a   1.000
_cell.length_b   1.000
_cell.length_c   1.000
_cell.angle_alpha   90.00
_cell.angle_beta   90.00
_cell.angle_gamma   90.00
#
_symmetry.space_group_name_H-M   'P 1'
#
loop_
_entity.id
_entity.type
_entity.pdbx_description
1 polymer ?
#
loop_
_entity_poly.entity_id
_entity_poly.type
_entity_poly.pdbx_seq_one_letter_code
_entity_poly.pdbx_strand_id
1 'polypeptide(L)' 'STKQCVQSALEASEEKFAKAFHSSPDSITITEIESGRYVEVNDGFCRLTGFSAQEVL' A
#
# COMPACT_ATOMS: atom_id res chain seq x y z
N SER A 1 -3.68 -25.27 17.63
CA SER A 1 -3.14 -25.33 16.26
C SER A 1 -2.25 -24.13 15.98
N THR A 2 -0.93 -24.26 16.15
CA THR A 2 0.03 -23.15 16.03
C THR A 2 -0.02 -22.43 14.67
N LYS A 3 -0.30 -23.17 13.59
CA LYS A 3 -0.44 -22.61 12.23
C LYS A 3 -1.50 -21.51 12.13
N GLN A 4 -2.64 -21.70 12.80
CA GLN A 4 -3.76 -20.75 12.72
C GLN A 4 -3.43 -19.44 13.47
N CYS A 5 -2.74 -19.50 14.61
CA CYS A 5 -2.29 -18.30 15.30
C CYS A 5 -1.25 -17.51 14.49
N VAL A 6 -0.31 -18.21 13.83
CA VAL A 6 0.71 -17.57 12.97
C VAL A 6 0.06 -16.88 11.78
N GLN A 7 -0.90 -17.54 11.12
CA GLN A 7 -1.63 -16.96 10.00
C GLN A 7 -2.45 -15.73 10.42
N SER A 8 -3.22 -15.82 11.50
CA SER A 8 -4.01 -14.66 11.98
C SER A 8 -3.13 -13.49 12.44
N ALA A 9 -1.95 -13.77 12.99
CA ALA A 9 -0.99 -12.72 13.34
C ALA A 9 -0.40 -12.03 12.10
N LEU A 10 -0.13 -12.81 11.04
CA LEU A 10 0.33 -12.28 9.76
C LEU A 10 -0.74 -11.40 9.12
N GLU A 11 -1.98 -11.89 9.00
CA GLU A 11 -3.12 -11.16 8.44
C GLU A 11 -3.37 -9.84 9.18
N ALA A 12 -3.36 -9.86 10.53
CA ALA A 12 -3.54 -8.65 11.33
C ALA A 12 -2.40 -7.64 11.14
N SER A 13 -1.18 -8.12 10.92
CA SER A 13 -0.02 -7.28 10.64
C SER A 13 -0.14 -6.64 9.26
N GLU A 14 -0.49 -7.42 8.24
CA GLU A 14 -0.72 -6.95 6.87
C GLU A 14 -1.83 -5.90 6.82
N GLU A 15 -2.96 -6.15 7.49
CA GLU A 15 -4.07 -5.19 7.57
C GLU A 15 -3.64 -3.88 8.23
N LYS A 16 -2.85 -3.96 9.31
CA LYS A 16 -2.34 -2.76 9.99
C LYS A 16 -1.42 -1.95 9.07
N PHE A 17 -0.54 -2.62 8.34
CA PHE A 17 0.36 -1.95 7.39
C PHE A 17 -0.40 -1.35 6.21
N ALA A 18 -1.35 -2.08 5.62
CA ALA A 18 -2.20 -1.58 4.55
C ALA A 18 -2.98 -0.34 5.00
N LYS A 19 -3.59 -0.39 6.20
CA LYS A 19 -4.27 0.80 6.75
C LYS A 19 -3.33 1.97 6.94
N ALA A 20 -2.14 1.77 7.52
CA ALA A 20 -1.17 2.85 7.71
C ALA A 20 -0.71 3.45 6.37
N PHE A 21 -0.48 2.62 5.37
CA PHE A 21 -0.10 3.04 4.02
C PHE A 21 -1.19 3.89 3.35
N HIS A 22 -2.42 3.38 3.26
CA HIS A 22 -3.53 4.08 2.60
C HIS A 22 -4.01 5.31 3.38
N SER A 23 -4.00 5.28 4.72
CA SER A 23 -4.46 6.41 5.54
C SER A 23 -3.44 7.53 5.71
N SER A 24 -2.19 7.33 5.31
CA SER A 24 -1.17 8.37 5.42
C SER A 24 -1.56 9.63 4.63
N PRO A 25 -1.40 10.83 5.20
CA PRO A 25 -1.60 12.09 4.48
C PRO A 25 -0.53 12.32 3.42
N ASP A 26 0.66 11.76 3.62
CA ASP A 26 1.80 11.92 2.71
C ASP A 26 1.64 11.06 1.46
N SER A 27 2.23 11.53 0.36
CA SER A 27 2.35 10.75 -0.87
C SER A 27 3.33 9.61 -0.68
N ILE A 28 2.84 8.37 -0.76
CA ILE A 28 3.66 7.17 -0.71
C ILE A 28 3.40 6.34 -1.97
N THR A 29 4.48 5.93 -2.64
CA THR A 29 4.44 5.11 -3.85
C THR A 29 5.41 3.96 -3.75
N ILE A 30 5.04 2.80 -4.27
CA ILE A 30 5.92 1.66 -4.50
C ILE A 30 6.20 1.60 -5.99
N THR A 31 7.47 1.58 -6.38
CA THR A 31 7.89 1.59 -7.78
C THR A 31 8.85 0.45 -8.08
N GLU A 32 8.74 -0.12 -9.27
CA GLU A 32 9.77 -1.02 -9.81
C GLU A 32 11.01 -0.21 -10.19
N ILE A 33 12.18 -0.58 -9.66
CA ILE A 33 13.41 0.21 -9.83
C ILE A 33 13.85 0.27 -11.31
N GLU A 34 13.70 -0.83 -12.04
CA GLU A 34 14.20 -0.92 -13.43
C GLU A 34 13.37 -0.07 -14.40
N SER A 35 12.03 -0.17 -14.31
CA SER A 35 11.11 0.53 -15.22
C SER A 35 10.68 1.91 -14.71
N GLY A 36 10.82 2.16 -13.40
CA GLY A 36 10.25 3.32 -12.72
C GLY A 36 8.71 3.29 -12.61
N ARG A 37 8.06 2.20 -13.04
CA ARG A 37 6.60 2.08 -13.04
C ARG A 37 6.08 1.96 -11.60
N TYR A 38 4.96 2.62 -11.34
CA TYR A 38 4.22 2.45 -10.09
C TYR A 38 3.66 1.04 -9.99
N VAL A 39 4.01 0.34 -8.93
CA VAL A 39 3.41 -0.93 -8.52
C VAL A 39 2.21 -0.65 -7.62
N GLU A 40 2.31 0.40 -6.80
CA GLU A 40 1.23 0.81 -5.90
C GLU A 40 1.36 2.30 -5.55
N VAL A 41 0.22 2.96 -5.33
CA VAL A 41 0.13 4.33 -4.85
C VAL A 41 -0.92 4.42 -3.74
N ASN A 42 -0.65 5.22 -2.70
CA ASN A 42 -1.61 5.41 -1.61
C ASN A 42 -2.60 6.55 -1.88
N ASP A 43 -3.59 6.73 -1.00
CA ASP A 43 -4.57 7.81 -1.14
C ASP A 43 -3.92 9.21 -1.01
N GLY A 44 -2.82 9.32 -0.27
CA GLY A 44 -2.03 10.54 -0.17
C GLY A 44 -1.48 10.98 -1.54
N PHE A 45 -0.93 10.05 -2.31
CA PHE A 45 -0.49 10.29 -3.69
C PHE A 45 -1.65 10.79 -4.55
N CYS A 46 -2.79 10.10 -4.51
CA CYS A 46 -3.95 10.47 -5.32
C CYS A 46 -4.47 11.87 -4.97
N ARG A 47 -4.56 12.20 -3.68
CA ARG A 47 -5.00 13.53 -3.23
C ARG A 47 -4.03 14.65 -3.61
N LEU A 48 -2.72 14.38 -3.51
CA LEU A 48 -1.68 15.39 -3.75
C LEU A 48 -1.45 15.64 -5.25
N THR A 49 -1.53 14.59 -6.07
CA THR A 49 -1.28 14.69 -7.52
C THR A 49 -2.54 14.91 -8.34
N GLY A 50 -3.70 14.47 -7.84
CA GLY A 50 -4.97 14.51 -8.54
C GLY A 50 -5.23 13.30 -9.46
N PHE A 51 -4.25 12.40 -9.63
CA PHE A 51 -4.43 11.16 -10.39
C PHE A 51 -5.01 10.05 -9.53
N SER A 52 -5.88 9.24 -10.10
CA SER A 52 -6.33 7.99 -9.49
C SER A 52 -5.29 6.89 -9.67
N ALA A 53 -5.32 5.89 -8.79
CA ALA A 53 -4.47 4.71 -8.90
C ALA A 53 -4.64 3.99 -10.27
N GLN A 54 -5.87 3.95 -10.81
CA GLN A 54 -6.15 3.34 -12.12
C GLN A 54 -5.52 4.08 -13.31
N GLU A 55 -5.18 5.35 -13.16
CA GLU A 55 -4.55 6.13 -14.23
C GLU A 55 -3.03 5.95 -14.28
N VAL A 56 -2.42 5.51 -13.17
CA VAL A 56 -0.96 5.51 -12.99
C VAL A 56 -0.35 4.12 -12.86
N LEU A 57 -1.17 3.11 -12.52
CA LEU A 57 -0.77 1.69 -12.41
C LEU A 57 -1.05 0.96 -13.73
#